data_AF-A0A1Y6HIU4-F1
#
_entry.id   AF-A0A1Y6HIU4-F1
#
_cell.length_a   1.000
_cell.length_b   1.000
_cell.length_c   1.000
_cell.angle_alpha   90.00
_cell.angle_beta   90.00
_cell.angle_gamma   90.00
#
_symmetry.space_group_name_H-M   'P 1'
#
loop_
_entity.id
_entity.type
_entity.pdbx_description
1 polymer ?
#
loop_
_entity_poly.entity_id
_entity_poly.type
_entity_poly.pdbx_seq_one_letter_code
_entity_poly.pdbx_strand_id
1 'polypeptide(L)'
;MMGLLPEGPVGMRLPGETMLAAVTGASGKKQAGSLVLDTVVIDVDARQVSLVWRGTFERADAIRHVSLGSINFAEVDGHPSAAEKGHG
;
A
#
# COMPACT_ATOMS: atom_id res chain seq x y z
N MET A 1 5.12 8.95 14.94
CA MET A 1 6.43 9.31 14.38
C MET A 1 6.25 9.35 12.88
N MET A 2 5.87 10.49 12.31
CA MET A 2 5.90 10.68 10.85
C MET A 2 7.36 10.83 10.43
N GLY A 3 7.79 10.21 9.34
CA GLY A 3 9.10 10.50 8.74
C GLY A 3 9.23 12.00 8.42
N LEU A 4 10.12 12.69 9.14
CA LEU A 4 10.43 14.10 8.90
C LEU A 4 11.76 14.17 8.14
N LEU A 5 11.68 14.41 6.83
CA LEU A 5 12.82 14.96 6.11
C LEU A 5 12.95 16.46 6.47
N PRO A 6 14.10 17.11 6.21
CA PRO A 6 14.28 18.55 6.47
C PRO A 6 13.19 19.44 5.86
N GLU A 7 12.59 18.96 4.77
CA GLU A 7 11.52 19.62 4.00
C GLU A 7 10.11 19.45 4.59
N GLY A 8 9.96 18.69 5.68
CA GLY A 8 8.68 18.37 6.32
C GLY A 8 8.22 16.92 6.13
N PRO A 9 6.93 16.62 6.40
CA PRO A 9 6.40 15.27 6.26
C PRO A 9 6.43 14.82 4.80
N VAL A 10 7.20 13.76 4.50
CA VAL A 10 7.22 13.17 3.16
C VAL A 10 6.56 11.80 3.21
N GLY A 11 5.40 11.69 2.54
CA GLY A 11 4.72 10.41 2.37
C GLY A 11 5.42 9.58 1.29
N MET A 12 5.94 8.42 1.64
CA MET A 12 6.52 7.50 0.66
C MET A 12 5.44 6.56 0.11
N ARG A 13 5.68 6.05 -1.10
CA ARG A 13 4.87 5.02 -1.75
C ARG A 13 5.80 4.03 -2.43
N LEU A 14 5.39 2.77 -2.51
CA LEU A 14 6.03 1.83 -3.42
C LEU A 14 5.51 2.07 -4.83
N PRO A 15 6.37 2.07 -5.86
CA PRO A 15 5.93 2.06 -7.24
C PRO A 15 5.01 0.86 -7.51
N GLY A 16 3.91 1.07 -8.23
CA GLY A 16 2.98 0.01 -8.62
C GLY A 16 2.16 -0.60 -7.48
N GLU A 17 2.43 -0.31 -6.21
CA GLU A 17 1.75 -0.96 -5.08
C GLU A 17 1.04 0.06 -4.18
N THR A 18 -0.24 -0.21 -3.89
CA THR A 18 -1.02 0.58 -2.95
C THR A 18 -1.57 -0.31 -1.83
N MET A 19 -1.14 -0.03 -0.61
CA MET A 19 -1.70 -0.66 0.58
C MET A 19 -2.98 0.06 1.00
N LEU A 20 -4.00 -0.73 1.32
CA LEU A 20 -5.29 -0.28 1.84
C LEU A 20 -5.56 -0.93 3.19
N ALA A 21 -6.27 -0.21 4.04
CA ALA A 21 -6.90 -0.81 5.21
C ALA A 21 -8.38 -0.44 5.25
N ALA A 22 -9.20 -1.42 5.63
CA ALA A 22 -10.59 -1.24 5.97
C ALA A 22 -10.78 -1.60 7.44
N VAL A 23 -11.41 -0.71 8.20
CA VAL A 23 -11.72 -0.91 9.62
C VAL A 23 -13.22 -0.97 9.82
N THR A 24 -13.67 -1.90 10.66
CA THR A 24 -15.07 -2.01 11.08
C THR A 24 -15.13 -1.76 12.59
N GLY A 25 -15.90 -0.75 12.98
CA GLY A 25 -16.14 -0.38 14.37
C GLY A 25 -17.22 -1.24 15.05
N ALA A 26 -17.37 -1.09 16.35
CA ALA A 26 -18.31 -1.85 17.17
C ALA A 26 -19.78 -1.54 16.84
N SER A 27 -20.07 -0.34 16.31
CA SER A 27 -21.41 0.00 15.79
C SER A 27 -21.68 -0.58 14.40
N GLY A 28 -20.71 -1.25 13.78
CA GLY A 28 -20.78 -1.75 12.40
C GLY A 28 -20.41 -0.71 11.35
N LYS A 29 -20.12 0.54 11.74
CA LYS A 29 -19.59 1.57 10.84
C LYS A 29 -18.26 1.14 10.24
N LYS A 30 -18.09 1.39 8.94
CA LYS A 30 -16.89 1.05 8.19
C LYS A 30 -16.15 2.30 7.77
N GLN A 31 -14.83 2.28 7.87
CA GLN A 31 -13.94 3.29 7.29
C GLN A 31 -12.90 2.55 6.45
N ALA A 32 -12.47 3.13 5.34
CA ALA A 32 -11.41 2.58 4.51
C ALA A 32 -10.50 3.70 4.02
N GLY A 33 -9.22 3.40 3.85
CA GLY A 33 -8.24 4.38 3.42
C GLY A 33 -6.96 3.75 2.93
N SER A 34 -6.23 4.50 2.11
CA SER A 34 -4.88 4.12 1.72
C SER A 34 -3.91 4.33 2.87
N LEU A 35 -2.96 3.41 3.00
CA LEU A 35 -1.84 3.53 3.93
C LEU A 35 -0.65 4.14 3.22
N VAL A 36 0.08 4.99 3.93
CA VAL A 36 1.31 5.62 3.43
C VAL A 36 2.50 4.80 3.90
N LEU A 37 3.47 4.55 3.02
CA LEU A 37 4.74 3.94 3.43
C LEU A 37 5.49 4.99 4.26
N ASP A 38 5.74 4.68 5.53
CA ASP A 38 6.37 5.60 6.49
C ASP A 38 7.82 5.22 6.77
N THR A 39 8.18 3.94 6.66
CA THR A 39 9.54 3.48 6.91
C THR A 39 9.91 2.32 6.00
N VAL A 40 11.13 2.38 5.50
CA VAL A 40 11.83 1.30 4.79
C VAL A 40 13.13 1.03 5.52
N VAL A 41 13.32 -0.20 5.97
CA VAL A 41 14.59 -0.66 6.55
C VAL A 41 15.14 -1.75 5.65
N ILE A 42 16.39 -1.59 5.22
CA ILE A 42 17.12 -2.58 4.44
C ILE A 42 18.26 -3.05 5.31
N ASP A 43 18.19 -4.32 5.72
CA ASP A 43 19.28 -5.00 6.40
C ASP A 43 19.94 -5.93 5.38
N VAL A 44 21.11 -5.52 4.89
CA VAL A 44 21.84 -6.26 3.85
C VAL A 44 22.49 -7.53 4.44
N ASP A 45 22.94 -7.45 5.69
CA ASP A 45 23.60 -8.56 6.37
C ASP A 45 22.59 -9.68 6.67
N ALA A 46 21.39 -9.31 7.13
CA ALA A 46 20.28 -10.23 7.33
C ALA A 46 19.50 -10.57 6.05
N ARG A 47 19.83 -9.94 4.92
CA ARG A 47 19.13 -10.08 3.62
C ARG A 47 17.62 -9.84 3.74
N GLN A 48 17.23 -8.85 4.53
CA GLN A 48 15.84 -8.55 4.85
C GLN A 48 15.48 -7.12 4.48
N VAL A 49 14.27 -6.96 3.93
CA VAL A 49 13.64 -5.65 3.77
C VAL A 49 12.40 -5.62 4.66
N SER A 50 12.31 -4.61 5.53
CA SER A 50 11.15 -4.36 6.37
C SER A 50 10.47 -3.07 5.93
N LEU A 51 9.16 -3.15 5.74
CA LEU A 51 8.32 -2.06 5.24
C LEU A 51 7.21 -1.78 6.25
N VAL A 52 7.05 -0.51 6.61
CA VAL A 52 6.02 -0.07 7.57
C VAL A 52 5.09 0.92 6.90
N TRP A 53 3.82 0.54 6.80
CA TRP A 53 2.75 1.42 6.35
C TRP A 53 1.93 1.97 7.52
N ARG A 54 1.49 3.22 7.42
CA ARG A 54 0.72 3.91 8.45
C ARG A 54 -0.53 4.55 7.87
N GLY A 55 -1.60 4.51 8.64
CA GLY A 55 -2.87 5.15 8.36
C GLY A 55 -3.55 5.56 9.66
N THR A 56 -4.42 6.55 9.58
CA THR A 56 -5.18 7.06 10.73
C THR A 56 -6.66 6.88 10.43
N PHE A 57 -7.40 6.36 11.42
CA PHE A 57 -8.84 6.15 11.35
C PHE A 57 -9.50 6.84 12.53
N GLU A 58 -10.73 7.32 12.34
CA GLU A 58 -11.46 7.96 13.43
C GLU A 58 -11.81 6.95 14.52
N ARG A 59 -11.47 7.28 15.76
CA ARG A 59 -11.67 6.41 16.94
C ARG A 59 -13.03 6.62 17.63
N ALA A 60 -13.92 7.44 17.07
CA ALA A 60 -15.24 7.70 17.66
C ALA A 60 -16.05 6.40 17.88
N ASP A 61 -15.75 5.35 17.12
CA ASP A 61 -16.23 4.00 17.31
C ASP A 61 -15.05 3.04 17.54
N ALA A 62 -15.16 2.15 18.52
CA ALA A 62 -14.08 1.22 18.87
C ALA A 62 -13.87 0.20 17.74
N ILE A 63 -12.65 0.12 17.22
CA ILE A 63 -12.31 -0.82 16.13
C ILE A 63 -12.44 -2.26 16.63
N ARG A 64 -13.18 -3.09 15.88
CA ARG A 64 -13.34 -4.54 16.13
C ARG A 64 -12.62 -5.39 15.11
N HIS A 65 -12.59 -4.94 13.86
CA HIS A 65 -11.93 -5.66 12.77
C HIS A 65 -11.10 -4.70 11.93
N VAL A 66 -9.95 -5.20 11.49
CA VAL A 66 -9.08 -4.55 10.51
C VAL A 66 -8.79 -5.56 9.42
N SER A 67 -9.05 -5.17 8.18
CA SER A 67 -8.67 -5.93 6.99
C SER A 67 -7.64 -5.12 6.23
N LEU A 68 -6.57 -5.79 5.81
CA LEU A 68 -5.52 -5.21 4.99
C LEU A 68 -5.63 -5.76 3.57
N GLY A 69 -5.40 -4.90 2.59
CA GLY A 69 -5.38 -5.26 1.17
C GLY A 69 -4.24 -4.56 0.46
N SER A 70 -3.81 -5.16 -0.64
CA SER A 70 -2.80 -4.62 -1.54
C SER A 70 -3.37 -4.57 -2.94
N ILE A 71 -3.16 -3.47 -3.64
CA ILE A 71 -3.49 -3.33 -5.05
C ILE A 71 -2.19 -3.13 -5.81
N ASN A 72 -1.88 -4.09 -6.67
CA ASN A 72 -0.76 -3.99 -7.58
C ASN A 72 -1.26 -3.54 -8.95
N PHE A 73 -0.73 -2.42 -9.42
CA PHE A 73 -0.82 -1.98 -10.80
C PHE A 73 0.42 -2.53 -11.49
N ALA A 74 0.32 -3.75 -12.02
CA ALA A 74 1.34 -4.21 -12.95
C ALA A 74 1.37 -3.19 -14.09
N GLU A 75 2.55 -2.65 -14.40
CA GLU A 75 2.75 -1.97 -15.68
C GLU A 75 2.26 -2.94 -16.74
N VAL A 76 1.25 -2.53 -17.52
CA VAL A 76 0.93 -3.22 -18.75
C VAL A 76 2.14 -2.98 -19.64
N ASP A 77 3.09 -3.92 -19.60
CA ASP A 77 4.18 -3.98 -20.57
C ASP A 77 3.51 -4.02 -21.95
N GLY A 78 3.48 -2.86 -22.60
CA GLY A 78 2.95 -2.66 -23.92
C GLY A 78 3.87 -3.32 -24.95
N HIS A 79 3.99 -4.64 -24.91
CA HIS A 79 4.35 -5.40 -26.10
C HIS A 79 3.05 -5.75 -26.83
N PRO A 80 2.75 -5.13 -27.97
CA PRO A 80 1.68 -5.64 -28.83
C PRO A 80 2.08 -7.07 -29.22
N SER A 81 1.37 -8.05 -28.67
CA SER A 81 1.44 -9.43 -29.12
C SER A 81 1.19 -9.42 -30.62
N ALA A 82 2.24 -9.61 -31.42
CA ALA A 82 2.13 -9.69 -32.86
C ALA A 82 1.16 -10.82 -33.17
N ALA A 83 -0.02 -10.47 -33.69
CA ALA A 83 -0.97 -11.44 -34.19
C ALA A 83 -0.26 -12.26 -35.27
N GLU A 84 -0.09 -13.55 -35.01
CA GLU A 84 0.27 -14.54 -36.02
C GLU A 84 -0.70 -14.38 -37.20
N LYS A 85 -0.17 -13.92 -38.34
CA LYS A 85 -0.87 -14.06 -39.62
C LYS A 85 -0.89 -15.53 -39.97
N GLY A 86 -1.98 -16.21 -39.61
CA GLY A 86 -2.30 -17.52 -40.16
C GLY A 86 -2.44 -17.42 -41.67
N HIS A 87 -1.52 -18.10 -42.37
CA HIS A 87 -1.60 -18.35 -43.80
C HIS A 87 -2.51 -19.57 -43.99
N GLY A 88 -3.60 -19.41 -44.74
CA GLY A 88 -4.53 -20.46 -45.14
C GLY A 88 -5.35 -20.00 -46.33
#